data_AF-U2CPE1-F1
#
_entry.id   AF-U2CPE1-F1
#
_cell.length_a   1.000
_cell.length_b   1.000
_cell.length_c   1.000
_cell.angle_alpha   90.00
_cell.angle_beta   90.00
_cell.angle_gamma   90.00
#
_symmetry.space_group_name_H-M   'P 1'
#
loop_
_entity.id
_entity.type
_entity.pdbx_description
1 polymer ?
#
loop_
_entity_poly.entity_id
_entity_poly.type
_entity_poly.pdbx_seq_one_letter_code
_entity_poly.pdbx_strand_id
1 'polypeptide(L)' 'MGVNLSTYCARHSWATIANFCHYDKALISNAMGHSSLKVTETYFQDFRDEEIDRMNQGVISHVIHGSWGITA' A
#
# COMPACT_ATOMS: atom_id res chain seq x y z
N MET A 1 -5.73 -26.81 3.70
CA MET A 1 -4.65 -25.82 3.81
C MET A 1 -5.27 -24.52 4.30
N GLY A 2 -4.99 -24.12 5.54
CA GLY A 2 -5.49 -22.86 6.09
C GLY A 2 -4.41 -21.80 6.01
N VAL A 3 -4.72 -20.63 5.44
CA VAL A 3 -3.85 -19.46 5.55
C VAL A 3 -4.02 -18.93 6.98
N ASN A 4 -2.93 -18.84 7.75
CA ASN A 4 -2.98 -18.22 9.08
C ASN A 4 -3.20 -16.73 8.90
N LEU A 5 -4.46 -16.31 8.94
CA LEU A 5 -4.86 -14.91 8.88
C LEU A 5 -4.24 -14.17 10.07
N SER A 6 -3.38 -13.21 9.75
CA SER A 6 -2.70 -12.37 10.72
C SER A 6 -2.64 -10.94 10.20
N THR A 7 -2.25 -10.00 11.06
CA THR A 7 -1.97 -8.62 10.65
C THR A 7 -0.88 -8.53 9.58
N TYR A 8 0.03 -9.50 9.52
CA TYR A 8 1.01 -9.64 8.45
C TYR A 8 0.35 -9.92 7.09
N CYS A 9 -0.66 -10.80 7.04
CA CYS A 9 -1.42 -11.04 5.81
C CYS A 9 -2.07 -9.77 5.29
N ALA A 10 -2.73 -8.99 6.16
CA ALA A 10 -3.35 -7.73 5.77
C ALA A 10 -2.33 -6.71 5.23
N ARG A 11 -1.17 -6.56 5.90
CA ARG A 11 -0.07 -5.70 5.43
C ARG A 11 0.44 -6.11 4.06
N HIS A 12 0.63 -7.41 3.84
CA HIS A 12 1.08 -7.94 2.55
C HIS A 12 0.05 -7.73 1.45
N SER A 13 -1.23 -8.01 1.71
CA SER A 13 -2.31 -7.75 0.76
C SER A 13 -2.38 -6.27 0.37
N TRP A 14 -2.29 -5.36 1.35
CA TRP A 14 -2.26 -3.93 1.08
C TRP A 14 -1.10 -3.53 0.16
N ALA A 15 0.13 -4.02 0.43
CA ALA A 15 1.30 -3.70 -0.38
C ALA A 15 1.19 -4.27 -1.81
N THR A 16 0.63 -5.47 -1.96
CA THR A 16 0.37 -6.09 -3.26
C THR A 16 -0.64 -5.29 -4.07
N ILE A 17 -1.74 -4.84 -3.47
CA ILE A 17 -2.74 -4.03 -4.14
C ILE A 17 -2.17 -2.66 -4.52
N ALA A 18 -1.43 -2.00 -3.63
CA ALA A 18 -0.78 -0.73 -3.94
C ALA A 18 0.19 -0.86 -5.13
N ASN A 19 0.94 -1.96 -5.21
CA ASN A 19 1.80 -2.26 -6.36
C ASN A 19 0.97 -2.55 -7.64
N PHE A 20 -0.17 -3.23 -7.53
CA PHE A 20 -1.08 -3.48 -8.66
C PHE A 20 -1.71 -2.19 -9.19
N CYS A 21 -2.02 -1.23 -8.31
CA CYS A 21 -2.45 0.11 -8.67
C CYS A 21 -1.33 1.00 -9.22
N HIS A 22 -0.12 0.45 -9.43
CA HIS A 22 1.04 1.13 -9.99
C HIS A 22 1.55 2.33 -9.17
N TYR A 23 1.35 2.33 -7.85
CA TYR A 23 1.96 3.33 -6.97
C TYR A 23 3.47 3.13 -6.84
N ASP A 24 4.20 4.21 -6.58
CA ASP A 24 5.65 4.20 -6.44
C ASP A 24 6.09 3.33 -5.24
N LYS A 25 7.12 2.50 -5.44
CA LYS A 25 7.62 1.59 -4.40
C LYS A 25 8.21 2.33 -3.19
N ALA A 26 8.80 3.50 -3.40
CA ALA A 26 9.27 4.36 -2.32
C ALA A 26 8.10 4.91 -1.51
N LEU A 27 7.00 5.29 -2.16
CA LEU A 27 5.76 5.73 -1.48
C LEU A 27 5.12 4.59 -0.68
N ILE A 28 5.03 3.38 -1.27
CA ILE A 28 4.53 2.17 -0.58
C ILE A 28 5.41 1.85 0.64
N SER A 29 6.74 1.89 0.47
CA SER A 29 7.71 1.64 1.53
C SER A 29 7.61 2.67 2.67
N ASN A 30 7.42 3.95 2.33
CA ASN A 30 7.23 5.02 3.30
C ASN A 30 5.95 4.82 4.11
N ALA A 31 4.83 4.56 3.44
CA ALA A 31 3.56 4.27 4.09
C ALA A 31 3.60 3.01 4.99
N MET A 32 4.49 2.05 4.71
CA MET A 32 4.71 0.88 5.55
C MET A 32 5.59 1.14 6.79
N GLY A 33 6.24 2.31 6.87
CA GLY A 33 7.15 2.69 7.95
C GLY A 33 8.52 1.99 7.89
N HIS A 34 8.97 1.59 6.70
CA HIS A 34 10.27 0.95 6.54
C HIS A 34 11.41 1.98 6.51
N SER A 35 12.35 1.86 7.44
CA SER A 35 13.44 2.81 7.71
C SER A 35 14.65 2.71 6.77
N SER A 36 14.55 2.05 5.61
CA SER A 36 15.71 1.75 4.74
C SER A 36 16.17 2.91 3.83
N LEU A 37 15.53 4.08 3.87
CA LEU A 37 15.90 5.26 3.08
C LEU A 37 16.85 6.22 3.83
N LYS A 38 17.35 5.82 5.01
CA LYS A 38 18.01 6.68 6.01
C LYS A 38 19.37 7.29 5.63
N VAL A 39 19.94 7.00 4.45
CA VAL A 39 21.28 7.52 4.08
C VAL A 39 21.20 8.86 3.31
N THR A 40 20.00 9.40 3.08
CA THR A 40 19.83 10.74 2.47
C THR A 40 18.55 11.43 2.96
N GLU A 41 18.35 11.49 4.28
CA GLU A 41 17.27 12.27 4.94
C GLU A 41 17.28 13.78 4.55
N THR A 42 18.32 14.26 3.87
CA THR A 42 18.44 15.63 3.37
C THR A 42 17.91 15.87 1.94
N TYR A 43 17.52 14.84 1.17
CA TYR A 43 17.12 15.01 -0.24
C TYR A 43 15.69 14.61 -0.58
N PHE A 44 15.04 13.78 0.23
CA PHE A 44 13.68 13.35 -0.04
C PHE A 44 12.74 14.09 0.88
N GLN A 45 12.00 15.03 0.30
CA GLN A 45 10.76 15.52 0.87
C GLN A 45 9.94 14.28 1.24
N ASP A 46 9.77 14.02 2.54
CA ASP A 46 8.90 12.95 3.01
C ASP A 46 7.61 13.05 2.20
N PHE A 47 7.15 11.92 1.62
CA PHE A 47 5.87 11.94 0.92
C PHE A 47 4.85 12.48 1.91
N ARG A 48 4.22 13.61 1.55
CA ARG A 48 3.30 14.29 2.44
C ARG A 48 2.17 13.33 2.79
N ASP A 49 1.63 13.45 3.99
CA ASP A 49 0.49 12.64 4.44
C ASP A 49 -0.65 12.66 3.40
N GLU A 50 -0.86 13.78 2.72
CA GLU A 50 -1.82 13.92 1.62
C GLU A 50 -1.59 12.95 0.43
N GLU A 51 -0.33 12.65 0.09
CA GLU A 51 0.01 11.69 -0.98
C GLU A 51 -0.24 10.25 -0.54
N ILE A 52 0.07 9.95 0.72
CA ILE A 52 -0.23 8.66 1.35
C ILE A 52 -1.76 8.47 1.45
N ASP A 53 -2.50 9.51 1.81
CA ASP A 53 -3.96 9.49 1.93
C ASP A 53 -4.63 9.24 0.57
N ARG A 54 -4.19 9.93 -0.49
CA ARG A 54 -4.70 9.69 -1.85
C ARG A 54 -4.42 8.26 -2.31
N MET A 55 -3.23 7.73 -2.03
CA MET A 55 -2.90 6.34 -2.31
C MET A 55 -3.82 5.39 -1.54
N ASN A 56 -4.02 5.61 -0.24
CA ASN A 56 -4.89 4.79 0.60
C ASN A 56 -6.33 4.78 0.08
N GLN A 57 -6.86 5.93 -0.33
CA GLN A 57 -8.18 6.03 -0.96
C GLN A 57 -8.27 5.18 -2.23
N GLY A 58 -7.23 5.20 -3.08
CA GLY A 58 -7.18 4.37 -4.28
C GLY A 58 -7.13 2.88 -3.98
N VAL A 59 -6.28 2.45 -3.02
CA VAL A 59 -6.18 1.05 -2.58
C VAL A 59 -7.50 0.56 -1.97
N ILE A 60 -8.13 1.36 -1.11
CA ILE A 60 -9.43 1.03 -0.51
C ILE A 60 -10.50 0.94 -1.59
N SER A 61 -10.53 1.89 -2.52
CA SER A 61 -11.45 1.86 -3.65
C SER A 61 -11.28 0.59 -4.49
N HIS A 62 -10.04 0.15 -4.73
CA HIS A 62 -9.76 -1.11 -5.44
C HIS A 62 -10.28 -2.34 -4.67
N VAL A 63 -10.17 -2.36 -3.35
CA VAL A 63 -10.69 -3.46 -2.51
C VAL A 63 -12.22 -3.49 -2.52
N ILE A 64 -12.87 -2.33 -2.39
CA ILE A 64 -14.34 -2.22 -2.31
C ILE A 64 -14.98 -2.47 -3.67
N HIS A 65 -14.44 -1.87 -4.73
CA HIS A 65 -15.02 -1.92 -6.07
C HIS A 65 -14.43 -3.05 -6.93
N GLY A 66 -13.37 -3.73 -6.50
CA GLY A 66 -12.77 -4.89 -7.17
C GLY A 66 -13.58 -6.19 -7.04
N SER A 67 -14.73 -6.17 -6.34
CA SER A 67 -15.70 -7.26 -6.33
C SER A 67 -16.68 -7.16 -7.51
N TRP A 68 -16.15 -7.11 -8.74
CA TRP A 68 -16.93 -7.37 -9.96
C TRP A 68 -16.42 -8.67 -10.57
N GLY A 69 -17.07 -9.77 -10.20
CA GLY A 69 -16.74 -11.11 -10.68
C GLY A 69 -17.49 -12.29 -10.05
N ILE A 70 -18.50 -12.07 -9.20
CA ILE A 70 -19.41 -13.14 -8.71
C ILE A 70 -20.85 -12.61 -8.58
N THR A 71 -21.43 -12.22 -9.71
CA THR A 71 -22.89 -12.34 -9.97
C THR A 71 -23.09 -12.47 -11.47
N ALA A 72 -23.08 -13.70 -11.97
CA ALA A 72 -23.93 -14.26 -13.03
C ALA A 72 -23.46 -15.70 -13.31
#